data_AF-A0A2X3W6Y5-F1
#
_entry.id   AF-A0A2X3W6Y5-F1
#
_cell.length_a   1.000
_cell.length_b   1.000
_cell.length_c   1.000
_cell.angle_alpha   90.00
_cell.angle_beta   90.00
_cell.angle_gamma   90.00
#
_symmetry.space_group_name_H-M   'P 1'
#
loop_
_entity.id
_entity.type
_entity.pdbx_description
1 polymer ?
#
loop_
_entity_poly.entity_id
_entity_poly.type
_entity_poly.pdbx_seq_one_letter_code
_entity_poly.pdbx_strand_id
1 'polypeptide(L)' 'MAKNDLFEQVKELVSKGDLSKAQQFIEDHKADLGDYADKAKALVENNKVVDDVVDKVKGLFGK' A
#
# COMPACT_ATOMS: atom_id res chain seq x y z
N MET A 1 14.07 9.39 -11.97
CA MET A 1 12.78 9.78 -11.34
C MET A 1 13.08 10.26 -9.94
N ALA A 2 12.32 11.22 -9.39
CA ALA A 2 12.53 11.64 -8.01
C ALA A 2 11.92 10.61 -7.05
N LYS A 3 12.54 10.39 -5.88
CA LYS A 3 12.03 9.46 -4.84
C LYS A 3 10.57 9.75 -4.45
N ASN A 4 10.22 11.04 -4.50
CA ASN A 4 8.87 11.53 -4.20
C ASN A 4 7.84 11.06 -5.24
N ASP A 5 8.22 11.02 -6.52
CA ASP A 5 7.37 10.63 -7.65
C ASP A 5 7.02 9.13 -7.58
N LEU A 6 8.02 8.30 -7.27
CA LEU A 6 7.82 6.88 -7.00
C LEU A 6 6.89 6.64 -5.81
N PHE A 7 7.04 7.43 -4.74
CA PHE A 7 6.18 7.33 -3.58
C PHE A 7 4.74 7.77 -3.87
N GLU A 8 4.53 8.81 -4.70
CA GLU A 8 3.19 9.21 -5.15
C GLU A 8 2.51 8.10 -5.96
N GLN A 9 3.23 7.41 -6.85
CA GLN A 9 2.69 6.26 -7.59
C GLN A 9 2.22 5.13 -6.66
N VAL A 10 3.01 4.78 -5.63
CA VAL A 10 2.58 3.81 -4.63
C VAL A 10 1.30 4.26 -3.95
N LYS A 11 1.24 5.55 -3.54
CA LYS A 11 0.09 6.13 -2.86
C LYS A 11 -1.16 6.08 -3.73
N GLU A 12 -1.02 6.31 -5.03
CA GLU A 12 -2.09 6.23 -6.01
C GLU A 12 -2.58 4.79 -6.22
N LEU A 13 -1.65 3.83 -6.34
CA LEU A 13 -1.98 2.40 -6.42
C LEU A 13 -2.75 1.92 -5.19
N VAL A 14 -2.31 2.33 -3.99
CA VAL A 14 -3.02 2.00 -2.74
C VAL A 14 -4.38 2.66 -2.67
N SER A 15 -4.49 3.92 -3.09
CA SER A 15 -5.78 4.64 -3.14
C SER A 15 -6.77 4.02 -4.12
N LYS A 16 -6.26 3.37 -5.17
CA LYS A 16 -7.05 2.58 -6.13
C LYS A 16 -7.46 1.20 -5.59
N GLY A 17 -6.96 0.80 -4.41
CA GLY A 17 -7.15 -0.55 -3.86
C GLY A 17 -6.21 -1.60 -4.48
N ASP A 18 -5.31 -1.20 -5.38
CA ASP A 18 -4.34 -2.06 -6.04
C ASP A 18 -3.12 -2.32 -5.13
N LEU A 19 -3.36 -2.86 -3.93
CA LEU A 19 -2.32 -3.10 -2.92
C LEU A 19 -1.23 -4.03 -3.42
N SER A 20 -1.58 -5.06 -4.20
CA SER A 20 -0.60 -6.00 -4.78
C SER A 20 0.38 -5.30 -5.74
N LYS A 21 -0.14 -4.43 -6.63
CA LYS A 21 0.73 -3.66 -7.54
C LYS A 21 1.59 -2.66 -6.77
N ALA A 22 1.03 -2.04 -5.74
CA ALA A 22 1.78 -1.13 -4.89
C ALA A 22 2.95 -1.85 -4.19
N GLN A 23 2.75 -3.07 -3.67
CA GLN A 23 3.85 -3.86 -3.09
C GLN A 23 4.93 -4.19 -4.12
N GLN A 24 4.56 -4.69 -5.30
CA GLN A 24 5.53 -4.99 -6.36
C GLN A 24 6.29 -3.74 -6.80
N PHE A 25 5.60 -2.62 -6.98
CA PHE A 25 6.23 -1.36 -7.37
C PHE A 25 7.27 -0.89 -6.35
N ILE A 26 6.97 -1.04 -5.05
CA ILE A 26 7.94 -0.72 -3.99
C ILE A 26 9.15 -1.64 -4.05
N GLU A 27 8.97 -2.94 -4.27
CA GLU A 27 10.08 -3.88 -4.36
C GLU A 27 10.96 -3.61 -5.59
N ASP A 28 10.34 -3.39 -6.75
CA ASP A 28 11.02 -3.12 -8.02
C ASP A 28 11.80 -1.79 -7.96
N HIS A 29 11.23 -0.79 -7.29
CA HIS A 29 11.83 0.54 -7.13
C HIS A 29 12.45 0.76 -5.75
N LYS A 30 12.70 -0.29 -4.97
CA LYS A 30 13.19 -0.16 -3.59
C LYS A 30 14.53 0.58 -3.53
N ALA A 31 15.42 0.27 -4.47
CA ALA A 31 16.72 0.90 -4.59
C ALA A 31 16.61 2.41 -4.88
N ASP A 32 15.63 2.80 -5.71
CA ASP A 32 15.38 4.19 -6.08
C ASP A 32 14.65 4.97 -4.97
N LEU A 33 13.70 4.31 -4.30
CA LEU A 33 12.95 4.86 -3.18
C LEU A 33 13.83 5.08 -1.94
N GLY A 34 14.82 4.21 -1.70
CA GLY A 34 15.67 4.26 -0.50
C GLY A 34 14.82 4.29 0.76
N ASP A 35 15.00 5.31 1.61
CA ASP A 35 14.26 5.48 2.87
C ASP A 35 12.74 5.63 2.70
N TYR A 36 12.25 5.95 1.49
CA TYR A 36 10.81 6.03 1.21
C TYR A 36 10.19 4.66 0.98
N ALA A 37 10.98 3.62 0.69
CA ALA A 37 10.46 2.27 0.47
C ALA A 37 9.78 1.74 1.73
N ASP A 38 10.35 1.98 2.91
CA ASP A 38 9.76 1.57 4.18
C ASP A 38 8.46 2.32 4.48
N LYS A 39 8.40 3.62 4.19
CA LYS A 39 7.16 4.42 4.31
C LYS A 39 6.07 3.91 3.35
N ALA A 40 6.48 3.61 2.12
CA ALA A 40 5.59 3.11 1.07
C ALA A 40 5.02 1.74 1.47
N LYS A 41 5.89 0.85 1.96
CA LYS A 41 5.52 -0.48 2.44
C LYS A 41 4.57 -0.40 3.62
N ALA A 42 4.88 0.44 4.60
CA ALA A 42 3.99 0.68 5.73
C ALA A 42 2.60 1.20 5.29
N LEU A 43 2.54 2.07 4.28
CA LEU A 43 1.27 2.58 3.75
C LEU A 43 0.43 1.47 3.11
N VAL A 44 1.06 0.57 2.35
CA VAL A 44 0.38 -0.59 1.75
C VAL A 44 -0.10 -1.58 2.82
N GLU A 45 0.77 -1.93 3.78
CA GLU A 45 0.45 -2.88 4.85
C GLU A 45 -0.66 -2.38 5.76
N ASN A 46 -0.67 -1.09 6.11
CA ASN A 46 -1.75 -0.49 6.89
C ASN A 46 -3.10 -0.53 6.16
N ASN A 47 -3.13 -0.29 4.84
CA ASN A 47 -4.38 -0.38 4.07
C ASN A 47 -4.88 -1.83 3.96
N LYS A 48 -3.98 -2.81 3.81
CA LYS A 48 -4.33 -4.23 3.78
C LYS A 48 -5.01 -4.68 5.07
N VAL A 49 -4.48 -4.28 6.23
CA VAL A 49 -5.06 -4.62 7.54
C VAL A 49 -6.42 -3.97 7.75
N VAL A 50 -6.61 -2.72 7.32
CA VAL A 50 -7.91 -2.05 7.44
C VAL A 50 -8.98 -2.75 6.60
N ASP A 51 -8.65 -3.15 5.38
CA ASP A 51 -9.57 -3.88 4.48
C ASP A 51 -9.99 -5.24 5.09
N ASP A 52 -9.01 -6.03 5.55
CA ASP A 52 -9.25 -7.34 6.19
C ASP A 52 -10.09 -7.25 7.48
N VAL A 53 -9.90 -6.20 8.28
CA VAL A 53 -10.65 -6.00 9.54
C VAL A 53 -12.07 -5.51 9.26
N VAL A 54 -12.26 -4.61 8.28
CA VAL A 54 -13.58 -4.12 7.90
C VAL A 54 -14.44 -5.26 7.36
N ASP A 55 -13.89 -6.16 6.55
CA ASP A 55 -14.63 -7.33 6.06
C ASP A 55 -15.01 -8.31 7.18
N LYS A 56 -14.10 -8.57 8.13
CA LYS A 56 -14.41 -9.42 9.29
C LYS A 56 -15.52 -8.85 10.17
N VAL A 57 -15.49 -7.54 10.46
CA VAL A 57 -16.52 -6.91 11.29
C VAL A 57 -17.87 -6.88 10.58
N LYS A 58 -17.92 -6.60 9.27
CA LYS A 58 -19.16 -6.72 8.49
C LYS A 58 -19.75 -8.13 8.53
N GLY A 59 -18.91 -9.17 8.46
CA GLY A 59 -19.36 -10.57 8.56
C GLY A 59 -19.94 -10.97 9.92
N LEU A 60 -19.55 -10.28 11.00
CA LEU A 60 -20.01 -10.57 12.37
C LEU A 60 -21.25 -9.77 12.79
N PHE A 61 -21.46 -8.56 12.27
CA PHE A 61 -22.62 -7.72 12.59
C PHE A 61 -23.77 -7.84 11.58
N GLY A 62 -23.60 -8.61 10.51
CA GLY A 62 -24.59 -8.80 9.44
C GLY A 62 -25.52 -10.01 9.58
N LYS A 63 -25.69 -10.58 10.78
CA LYS A 63 -26.60 -11.72 11.02
C LYS A 63 -27.67 -11.41 12.06
#